data_AF-A0A6J4JW30-F1
#
_entry.id   AF-A0A6J4JW30-F1
#
_cell.length_a   1.000
_cell.length_b   1.000
_cell.length_c   1.000
_cell.angle_alpha   90.00
_cell.angle_beta   90.00
_cell.angle_gamma   90.00
#
_symmetry.space_group_name_H-M   'P 1'
#
loop_
_entity.id
_entity.type
_entity.pdbx_description
1 polymer ?
#
loop_
_entity_poly.entity_id
_entity_poly.type
_entity_poly.pdbx_seq_one_letter_code
_entity_poly.pdbx_strand_id
1 'polypeptide(L)'
;MRLELEVTEAVLLGESPALLEVLRPPRALGGRIALDDFGTGYSSLAYLRRFPLDKVKIDRSFGLDVPAEGIDTRAQLDALRAEGCAQGQGCLLGKPEELEGRHVATRIRVLGSSA
;
A
#
# COMPACT_ATOMS: atom_id res chain seq x y z
N MET A 1 -2.62 -29.03 12.27
CA MET A 1 -2.20 -27.79 12.97
C MET A 1 -1.44 -26.96 11.94
N ARG A 2 -1.85 -25.72 11.67
CA ARG A 2 -1.25 -24.87 10.62
C ARG A 2 -0.40 -23.81 11.29
N LEU A 3 0.90 -23.78 11.01
CA LEU A 3 1.85 -22.85 11.62
C LEU A 3 2.04 -21.64 10.71
N GLU A 4 2.01 -20.43 11.26
CA GLU A 4 2.33 -19.18 10.55
C GLU A 4 3.50 -18.52 11.30
N LEU A 5 4.58 -18.23 10.57
CA LEU A 5 5.76 -17.56 11.08
C LEU A 5 5.71 -16.09 10.63
N GLU A 6 5.66 -15.16 11.59
CA GLU A 6 5.73 -13.73 11.34
C GLU A 6 7.20 -13.24 11.42
N VAL A 7 7.60 -12.41 10.47
CA VAL A 7 8.95 -11.84 10.35
C VAL A 7 8.82 -10.35 10.09
N THR A 8 9.56 -9.50 10.79
CA THR A 8 9.49 -8.03 10.60
C THR A 8 10.32 -7.55 9.41
N GLU A 9 10.01 -6.35 8.90
CA GLU A 9 10.73 -5.71 7.78
C GLU A 9 12.25 -5.62 8.02
N ALA A 10 12.68 -5.22 9.22
CA ALA A 10 14.09 -5.07 9.58
C ALA A 10 14.88 -6.38 9.44
N VAL A 11 14.24 -7.53 9.69
CA VAL A 11 14.87 -8.84 9.54
C VAL A 11 15.07 -9.19 8.07
N LEU A 12 14.12 -8.85 7.18
CA LEU A 12 14.27 -9.06 5.74
C LEU A 12 15.32 -8.14 5.10
N LEU A 13 15.46 -6.90 5.57
CA LEU A 13 16.44 -5.93 5.07
C LEU A 13 17.89 -6.31 5.38
N GLY A 14 18.12 -7.19 6.36
CA GLY A 14 19.45 -7.71 6.68
C GLY A 14 20.07 -8.58 5.59
N GLU A 15 19.33 -8.90 4.50
CA GLU A 15 19.76 -9.57 3.25
C GLU A 15 20.88 -10.62 3.41
N SER A 16 20.77 -11.49 4.42
CA SER A 16 21.76 -12.54 4.64
C SER A 16 21.31 -13.84 3.96
N PRO A 17 22.19 -14.54 3.23
CA PRO A 17 21.92 -15.90 2.76
C PRO A 17 21.44 -16.85 3.89
N ALA A 18 21.87 -16.59 5.13
CA ALA A 18 21.43 -17.34 6.31
C ALA A 18 19.93 -17.18 6.61
N LEU A 19 19.31 -16.05 6.26
CA LEU A 19 17.89 -15.81 6.50
C LEU A 19 17.02 -16.75 5.68
N LEU A 20 17.39 -16.99 4.42
CA LEU A 20 16.65 -17.93 3.57
C LEU A 20 16.74 -19.36 4.11
N GLU A 21 17.85 -19.75 4.71
CA GLU A 21 18.01 -21.06 5.36
C GLU A 21 17.14 -21.20 6.62
N VAL A 22 16.85 -20.10 7.32
CA VAL A 22 15.93 -20.10 8.47
C VAL A 22 14.46 -20.20 8.02
N LEU A 23 14.12 -19.62 6.86
CA LEU A 23 12.75 -19.58 6.35
C LEU A 23 12.34 -20.87 5.60
N ARG A 24 13.30 -21.68 5.13
CA ARG A 24 13.03 -22.93 4.40
C ARG A 24 12.39 -24.05 5.25
N PRO A 25 12.88 -24.39 6.46
CA PRO A 25 12.35 -25.49 7.25
C PRO A 25 10.88 -25.34 7.66
N PRO A 26 10.42 -24.16 8.15
CA PRO A 26 9.00 -23.97 8.46
C PRO A 26 8.10 -24.21 7.24
N ARG A 27 8.53 -23.77 6.06
CA ARG A 27 7.81 -23.96 4.80
C ARG A 27 7.80 -25.44 4.36
N ALA A 28 8.90 -26.16 4.52
CA ALA A 28 8.98 -27.58 4.20
C ALA A 28 7.99 -28.43 5.04
N LEU A 29 7.62 -27.95 6.23
CA LEU A 29 6.63 -28.56 7.13
C LEU A 29 5.19 -28.08 6.86
N GLY A 30 4.94 -27.31 5.80
CA GLY A 30 3.63 -26.75 5.47
C GLY A 30 3.27 -25.48 6.24
N GLY A 31 4.24 -24.87 6.92
CA GLY A 31 4.11 -23.56 7.56
C GLY A 31 4.05 -22.43 6.53
N ARG A 32 3.32 -21.38 6.88
CA ARG A 32 3.23 -20.13 6.10
C ARG A 32 4.15 -19.08 6.69
N ILE A 33 4.60 -18.15 5.85
CA ILE A 33 5.44 -17.04 6.27
C ILE A 33 4.71 -15.73 6.00
N ALA A 34 4.60 -14.89 7.02
CA ALA A 34 4.01 -13.57 6.94
C ALA A 34 5.06 -12.50 7.24
N LEU A 35 5.08 -11.43 6.45
CA LEU A 35 5.85 -10.22 6.76
C LEU A 35 5.01 -9.29 7.62
N ASP A 36 5.59 -8.75 8.68
CA ASP A 36 4.98 -7.76 9.57
C ASP A 36 5.65 -6.38 9.46
N ASP A 37 4.89 -5.35 9.86
CA ASP A 37 5.30 -3.94 9.91
C ASP A 37 5.81 -3.34 8.59
N PHE A 38 5.39 -3.88 7.44
CA PHE A 38 5.80 -3.39 6.13
C PHE A 38 5.30 -1.96 5.94
N GLY A 39 6.22 -0.99 5.85
CA GLY A 39 5.86 0.42 5.75
C GLY A 39 6.53 1.35 6.74
N THR A 40 7.11 0.79 7.80
CA THR A 40 7.76 1.57 8.87
C THR A 40 9.21 1.96 8.54
N GLY A 41 9.76 1.47 7.42
CA GLY A 41 11.17 1.66 7.03
C GLY A 41 11.42 1.76 5.51
N TYR A 42 12.22 0.84 4.97
CA TYR A 42 12.57 0.73 3.54
C TYR A 42 11.45 0.00 2.78
N SER A 43 10.34 0.71 2.55
CA SER A 43 9.09 0.24 1.94
C SER A 43 9.19 -0.09 0.43
N SER A 44 10.17 -0.89 0.00
CA SER A 44 10.36 -1.26 -1.40
C SER A 44 9.76 -2.63 -1.72
N LEU A 45 8.75 -2.62 -2.60
CA LEU A 45 8.09 -3.83 -3.12
C LEU A 45 9.05 -4.79 -3.86
N ALA A 46 10.24 -4.32 -4.27
CA ALA A 46 11.24 -5.14 -4.95
C ALA A 46 11.77 -6.27 -4.05
N TYR A 47 11.84 -6.06 -2.74
CA TYR A 47 12.33 -7.06 -1.78
C TYR A 47 11.37 -8.23 -1.59
N LEU A 48 10.06 -7.96 -1.61
CA LEU A 48 9.02 -8.98 -1.42
C LEU A 48 9.13 -10.12 -2.46
N ARG A 49 9.60 -9.81 -3.67
CA ARG A 49 9.77 -10.80 -4.74
C ARG A 49 10.89 -11.81 -4.48
N ARG A 50 11.79 -11.54 -3.54
CA ARG A 50 12.99 -12.35 -3.27
C ARG A 50 12.78 -13.35 -2.11
N PHE A 51 11.72 -13.17 -1.32
CA PHE A 51 11.42 -14.01 -0.16
C PHE A 51 10.16 -14.85 -0.39
N PRO A 52 10.09 -16.09 0.14
CA PRO A 52 8.97 -16.99 -0.05
C PRO A 52 7.79 -16.67 0.90
N LEU A 53 7.32 -15.41 0.87
CA LEU A 53 6.24 -14.89 1.71
C LEU A 53 4.86 -15.34 1.20
N ASP A 54 3.97 -15.68 2.12
CA ASP A 54 2.57 -16.02 1.85
C ASP A 54 1.61 -14.86 2.16
N LYS A 55 2.02 -13.94 3.04
CA LYS A 55 1.23 -12.79 3.48
C LYS A 55 2.15 -11.59 3.79
N VAL A 56 1.64 -10.38 3.55
CA VAL A 56 2.29 -9.14 3.97
C VAL A 56 1.28 -8.33 4.76
N LYS A 57 1.65 -7.94 5.99
CA LYS A 57 0.89 -7.02 6.84
C LYS A 57 1.46 -5.63 6.60
N ILE A 58 0.63 -4.74 6.03
CA ILE A 58 0.99 -3.34 5.80
C ILE A 58 0.75 -2.58 7.09
N ASP A 59 1.78 -1.88 7.57
CA ASP A 59 1.65 -1.03 8.75
C ASP A 59 0.83 0.23 8.46
N ARG A 60 0.16 0.76 9.46
CA ARG A 60 -0.64 1.99 9.33
C ARG A 60 0.19 3.20 8.95
N SER A 61 1.49 3.21 9.25
CA SER A 61 2.42 4.27 8.86
C SER A 61 2.83 4.25 7.39
N PHE A 62 2.48 3.21 6.61
CA PHE A 62 2.79 3.12 5.17
C PHE A 62 2.25 4.32 4.37
N GLY A 63 1.29 5.08 4.91
CA GLY A 63 0.82 6.31 4.28
C GLY A 63 0.06 6.04 2.98
N LEU A 64 -0.75 4.97 2.95
CA LEU A 64 -1.67 4.73 1.83
C LEU A 64 -2.75 5.81 1.84
N ASP A 65 -2.51 6.89 1.12
CA ASP A 65 -3.57 7.79 0.70
C ASP A 65 -4.44 7.02 -0.31
N VAL A 66 -5.65 6.65 0.11
CA VAL A 66 -6.65 6.05 -0.77
C VAL A 66 -7.43 7.19 -1.41
N PRO A 67 -7.18 7.53 -2.70
CA PRO A 67 -7.94 8.57 -3.36
C PRO A 67 -9.38 8.10 -3.55
N ALA A 68 -10.33 9.00 -3.30
CA ALA A 68 -11.73 8.76 -3.66
C ALA A 68 -11.92 8.99 -5.17
N GLU A 69 -12.46 8.01 -5.88
CA GLU A 69 -12.72 8.10 -7.33
C GLU A 69 -14.20 8.36 -7.63
N GLY A 70 -14.51 8.89 -8.82
CA GLY A 70 -15.88 9.13 -9.29
C GLY A 70 -16.56 10.35 -8.66
N ILE A 71 -15.79 11.37 -8.28
CA ILE A 71 -16.32 12.62 -7.72
C ILE A 71 -16.88 13.49 -8.85
N ASP A 72 -18.18 13.36 -9.11
CA ASP A 72 -18.87 14.08 -10.19
C ASP A 72 -19.75 15.22 -9.68
N THR A 73 -20.05 15.25 -8.37
CA THR A 73 -20.93 16.25 -7.75
C THR A 73 -20.33 16.89 -6.51
N ARG A 74 -20.70 18.13 -6.23
CA ARG A 74 -20.18 18.87 -5.07
C ARG A 74 -20.55 18.21 -3.73
N ALA A 75 -21.74 17.61 -3.65
CA ALA A 75 -22.17 16.86 -2.47
C ALA A 75 -21.25 15.66 -2.16
N GLN A 76 -20.79 14.92 -3.18
CA GLN A 76 -19.81 13.84 -3.00
C GLN A 76 -18.48 14.38 -2.45
N LEU A 77 -17.97 15.48 -3.01
CA LEU A 77 -16.73 16.09 -2.54
C LEU A 77 -16.82 16.56 -1.09
N ASP A 78 -17.92 17.23 -0.73
CA ASP A 78 -18.10 17.77 0.62
C ASP A 78 -18.30 16.65 1.65
N ALA A 79 -19.00 15.56 1.29
CA ALA A 79 -19.09 14.35 2.13
C ALA A 79 -17.71 13.69 2.34
N LEU A 80 -16.94 13.52 1.27
CA LEU A 80 -15.59 12.93 1.36
C LEU A 80 -14.64 13.78 2.20
N ARG A 81 -14.74 15.11 2.13
CA ARG A 81 -13.99 16.02 3.00
C ARG A 81 -14.37 15.87 4.47
N ALA A 82 -15.66 15.73 4.76
CA ALA A 82 -16.14 15.53 6.14
C ALA A 82 -15.61 14.22 6.74
N GLU A 83 -15.45 13.18 5.93
CA GLU A 83 -14.84 11.90 6.30
C GLU A 83 -13.29 11.95 6.33
N GLY A 84 -12.68 13.10 6.04
CA GLY A 84 -11.23 13.28 6.09
C GLY A 84 -10.45 12.77 4.86
N CYS A 85 -11.13 12.51 3.73
CA CYS A 85 -10.44 12.14 2.49
C CYS A 85 -9.62 13.32 1.95
N ALA A 86 -8.29 13.17 1.96
CA ALA A 86 -7.35 14.21 1.53
C ALA A 86 -7.10 14.25 0.01
N GLN A 87 -7.52 13.21 -0.72
CA GLN A 87 -7.25 13.06 -2.15
C GLN A 87 -8.48 12.52 -2.89
N GLY A 88 -8.68 12.97 -4.13
CA GLY A 88 -9.76 12.43 -4.97
C GLY A 88 -9.61 12.72 -6.46
N GLN A 89 -10.41 12.03 -7.26
CA GLN A 89 -10.50 12.13 -8.71
C GLN A 89 -11.97 12.06 -9.16
N GLY A 90 -12.34 12.86 -10.15
CA GLY A 90 -13.66 12.80 -10.79
C GLY A 90 -13.92 14.03 -11.65
N CYS A 91 -14.98 14.00 -12.45
CA CYS A 91 -15.24 15.03 -13.45
C CYS A 91 -15.47 16.42 -12.84
N LEU A 92 -15.88 16.47 -11.56
CA LEU A 92 -16.00 17.71 -10.80
C LEU A 92 -14.63 18.34 -10.51
N LEU A 93 -13.63 17.50 -10.22
CA LEU A 93 -12.30 17.95 -9.83
C LEU A 93 -11.50 18.37 -11.05
N GLY A 94 -11.56 17.60 -12.13
CA GLY A 94 -10.95 17.93 -13.41
C GLY A 94 -11.29 16.89 -14.45
N LYS A 95 -11.41 17.31 -15.71
CA LYS A 95 -11.56 16.35 -16.80
C LYS A 95 -10.17 15.78 -17.14
N PRO A 96 -10.06 14.49 -17.51
CA PRO A 96 -8.81 13.97 -18.05
C PRO A 96 -8.45 14.78 -19.31
N GLU A 97 -7.23 15.34 -19.33
CA GLU A 97 -6.73 16.04 -20.51
C GLU A 97 -6.24 15.02 -21.54
N GLU A 98 -6.63 15.23 -22.80
CA GLU A 98 -6.22 14.39 -23.93
C GLU A 98 -4.85 14.85 -24.42
N LEU A 99 -3.77 14.38 -23.78
CA LEU A 99 -2.40 14.58 -24.25
C LEU A 99 -2.04 13.45 -25.21
N GLU A 100 -1.95 13.77 -26.51
CA GLU A 100 -1.43 12.88 -27.57
C GLU A 100 -1.96 11.44 -27.50
N GLY A 101 -3.29 11.27 -27.43
CA GLY A 101 -3.94 9.95 -27.49
C GLY A 101 -3.71 9.05 -26.26
N ARG A 102 -3.26 9.59 -25.13
CA ARG A 102 -3.17 8.87 -23.84
C ARG A 102 -4.11 9.52 -22.83
N HIS A 103 -5.02 8.74 -22.26
CA HIS A 103 -5.87 9.20 -21.17
C HIS A 103 -5.02 9.32 -19.90
N VAL A 104 -4.75 10.54 -19.45
CA VAL A 104 -4.08 10.79 -18.16
C VAL A 104 -5.13 11.26 -17.15
N ALA A 105 -5.27 10.52 -16.06
CA ALA A 105 -6.15 10.87 -14.96
C ALA A 105 -5.59 12.06 -14.15
N THR A 106 -6.33 13.17 -14.06
CA THR A 106 -5.93 14.35 -13.28
C THR A 106 -6.23 14.10 -11.80
N ARG A 107 -5.20 13.74 -11.01
CA ARG A 107 -5.30 13.64 -9.54
C ARG A 107 -5.22 15.03 -8.93
N ILE A 108 -6.25 15.45 -8.20
CA ILE A 108 -6.26 16.75 -7.50
C ILE A 108 -6.17 16.52 -5.99
N ARG A 109 -5.18 17.16 -5.36
CA ARG A 109 -5.06 17.18 -3.90
C ARG A 109 -6.09 18.14 -3.34
N VAL A 110 -7.01 17.63 -2.53
CA VAL A 110 -8.01 18.44 -1.85
C VAL A 110 -7.35 18.96 -0.58
N LEU A 111 -6.78 20.18 -0.64
CA LEU A 111 -6.22 20.82 0.55
C LEU A 111 -7.37 21.11 1.53
N GLY A 112 -7.43 20.34 2.61
CA GLY A 112 -8.33 20.63 3.72
C GLY A 112 -7.87 21.91 4.42
N SER A 113 -8.76 22.89 4.52
CA SER A 113 -8.55 24.04 5.41
C SER A 113 -8.72 23.55 6.83
N SER A 114 -7.62 23.23 7.50
CA SER A 114 -7.60 23.08 8.96
C SER A 114 -7.98 24.43 9.58
N ALA A 115 -9.15 24.49 10.22
CA ALA A 115 -9.43 25.46 11.27
C ALA A 115 -8.82 24.97 12.59
#